data_AF-A0A7S2E4N0-F1
#
_entry.id   AF-A0A7S2E4N0-F1
#
_cell.length_a   1.000
_cell.length_b   1.000
_cell.length_c   1.000
_cell.angle_alpha   90.00
_cell.angle_beta   90.00
_cell.angle_gamma   90.00
#
_symmetry.space_group_name_H-M   'P 1'
#
loop_
_entity.id
_entity.type
_entity.pdbx_description
1 polymer ?
#
loop_
_entity_poly.entity_id
_entity_poly.type
_entity_poly.pdbx_seq_one_letter_code
_entity_poly.pdbx_strand_id
1 'polypeptide(L)'
;GTGVVSALAKVFHSFQIPSDMHKLNRLVEGAAQIWWRQHDQAKEVQPFPLGQEALATEDGPEVAGLRLMDILPDHDCLHQFMLSAIFLHWNLYAPLPPQRRITKAQWLDLNVGICEAKV
;
A
#
# COMPACT_ATOMS: atom_id res chain seq x y z
N GLY A 1 6.72 0.95 -12.80
CA GLY A 1 5.84 0.31 -11.79
C GLY A 1 5.11 1.39 -11.01
N THR A 2 4.02 1.04 -10.31
CA THR A 2 3.28 1.96 -9.42
C THR A 2 3.41 1.48 -7.97
N GLY A 3 3.73 2.34 -7.01
CA GLY A 3 3.75 1.98 -5.58
C GLY A 3 2.41 2.21 -4.89
N VAL A 4 2.36 1.96 -3.59
CA VAL A 4 1.11 2.03 -2.80
C VAL A 4 0.54 3.43 -2.75
N VAL A 5 1.37 4.42 -2.41
CA VAL A 5 0.92 5.81 -2.25
C VAL A 5 0.48 6.37 -3.60
N SER A 6 1.25 6.12 -4.66
CA SER A 6 0.84 6.52 -6.02
C SER A 6 -0.43 5.82 -6.51
N ALA A 7 -0.62 4.53 -6.18
CA ALA A 7 -1.83 3.80 -6.55
C ALA A 7 -3.06 4.41 -5.86
N LEU A 8 -2.98 4.64 -4.55
CA LEU A 8 -4.06 5.26 -3.78
C LEU A 8 -4.35 6.68 -4.26
N ALA A 9 -3.32 7.47 -4.54
CA ALA A 9 -3.48 8.81 -5.09
C ALA A 9 -4.24 8.80 -6.43
N LYS A 10 -3.93 7.85 -7.33
CA LYS A 10 -4.67 7.68 -8.60
C LYS A 10 -6.13 7.29 -8.35
N VAL A 11 -6.37 6.33 -7.47
CA VAL A 11 -7.74 5.86 -7.14
C VAL A 11 -8.57 7.02 -6.57
N PHE A 12 -8.07 7.74 -5.58
CA PHE A 12 -8.81 8.84 -4.94
C PHE A 12 -8.83 10.13 -5.77
N HIS A 13 -8.04 10.21 -6.84
CA HIS A 13 -8.22 11.25 -7.85
C HIS A 13 -9.42 10.95 -8.75
N SER A 14 -9.67 9.67 -9.08
CA SER A 14 -10.78 9.26 -9.93
C SER A 14 -12.10 9.05 -9.19
N PHE A 15 -12.04 8.73 -7.89
CA PHE A 15 -13.21 8.46 -7.05
C PHE A 15 -13.29 9.42 -5.88
N GLN A 16 -14.50 9.88 -5.56
CA GLN A 16 -14.74 10.55 -4.28
C GLN A 16 -14.54 9.54 -3.14
N ILE A 17 -13.78 9.95 -2.12
CA ILE A 17 -13.51 9.12 -0.93
C ILE A 17 -14.86 8.81 -0.25
N PRO A 18 -15.26 7.54 -0.11
CA PRO A 18 -16.48 7.19 0.60
C PRO A 18 -16.37 7.59 2.07
N SER A 19 -17.44 8.18 2.63
CA SER A 19 -17.53 8.47 4.08
C SER A 19 -17.73 7.21 4.92
N ASP A 20 -18.21 6.13 4.30
CA ASP A 20 -18.45 4.84 4.94
C ASP A 20 -17.20 3.96 4.88
N MET A 21 -16.79 3.42 6.03
CA MET A 21 -15.58 2.60 6.14
C MET A 21 -15.68 1.26 5.42
N HIS A 22 -16.86 0.65 5.36
CA HIS A 22 -17.03 -0.59 4.61
C HIS A 22 -16.89 -0.35 3.10
N LYS A 23 -17.39 0.77 2.59
CA LYS A 23 -17.22 1.17 1.19
C LYS A 23 -15.77 1.50 0.86
N LEU A 24 -15.08 2.22 1.75
CA LEU A 24 -13.65 2.49 1.59
C LEU A 24 -12.86 1.17 1.54
N ASN A 25 -13.07 0.28 2.51
CA ASN A 25 -12.43 -1.04 2.55
C ASN A 25 -12.64 -1.82 1.25
N ARG A 26 -13.88 -1.87 0.74
CA ARG A 26 -14.19 -2.54 -0.54
C ARG A 26 -13.52 -1.89 -1.76
N LEU A 27 -13.40 -0.56 -1.77
CA LEU A 27 -12.71 0.15 -2.84
C LEU A 27 -11.21 -0.19 -2.84
N VAL A 28 -10.60 -0.21 -1.67
CA VAL A 28 -9.16 -0.48 -1.52
C VAL A 28 -8.85 -1.95 -1.82
N GLU A 29 -9.68 -2.89 -1.36
CA GLU A 29 -9.64 -4.30 -1.75
C GLU A 29 -9.64 -4.45 -3.29
N GLY A 30 -10.60 -3.81 -3.97
CA GLY A 30 -10.67 -3.84 -5.43
C GLY A 30 -9.44 -3.22 -6.10
N ALA A 31 -8.91 -2.12 -5.55
CA ALA A 31 -7.69 -1.50 -6.04
C ALA A 31 -6.47 -2.42 -5.91
N ALA A 32 -6.33 -3.11 -4.76
CA ALA A 32 -5.26 -4.08 -4.52
C ALA A 32 -5.33 -5.27 -5.50
N GLN A 33 -6.52 -5.84 -5.69
CA GLN A 33 -6.74 -6.93 -6.65
C GLN A 33 -6.38 -6.53 -8.09
N ILE A 34 -6.83 -5.35 -8.53
CA ILE A 34 -6.52 -4.83 -9.88
C ILE A 34 -5.01 -4.57 -10.01
N TRP A 35 -4.40 -3.93 -9.02
CA TRP A 35 -2.96 -3.65 -9.01
C TRP A 35 -2.17 -4.95 -9.12
N TRP A 36 -2.53 -5.98 -8.33
CA TRP A 36 -1.85 -7.26 -8.31
C TRP A 36 -1.92 -7.95 -9.66
N ARG A 37 -3.12 -8.09 -10.22
CA ARG A 37 -3.34 -8.71 -11.53
C ARG A 37 -2.57 -8.02 -12.65
N GLN A 38 -2.53 -6.68 -12.64
CA GLN A 38 -1.81 -5.92 -13.67
C GLN A 38 -0.30 -6.18 -13.62
N HIS A 39 0.28 -6.30 -12.42
CA HIS A 39 1.71 -6.53 -12.25
C HIS A 39 2.08 -8.00 -12.45
N ASP A 40 1.22 -8.93 -12.07
CA ASP A 40 1.39 -10.36 -12.32
C ASP A 40 1.43 -10.67 -13.83
N GLN A 41 0.48 -10.10 -14.60
CA GLN A 41 0.51 -10.20 -16.07
C GLN A 41 1.76 -9.55 -16.70
N ALA A 42 2.23 -8.44 -16.13
CA ALA A 42 3.45 -7.79 -16.61
C ALA A 42 4.71 -8.64 -16.35
N LYS A 43 4.71 -9.44 -15.28
CA LYS A 43 5.80 -10.37 -14.93
C LYS A 43 5.95 -11.49 -15.96
N GLU A 44 4.83 -11.98 -16.51
CA GLU A 44 4.84 -13.02 -17.55
C GLU A 44 5.34 -12.51 -18.92
N VAL A 45 5.04 -11.25 -19.25
CA VAL A 45 5.37 -10.67 -20.57
C VAL A 45 6.80 -10.15 -20.64
N GLN A 46 7.37 -9.71 -19.52
CA GLN A 46 8.76 -9.25 -19.43
C GLN A 46 9.45 -9.85 -18.20
N PRO A 47 10.21 -10.95 -18.35
CA PRO A 47 11.13 -11.39 -17.30
C PRO A 47 12.21 -10.32 -17.13
N PHE A 48 12.03 -9.47 -16.11
CA PHE A 48 12.98 -8.42 -15.76
C PHE A 48 14.32 -9.06 -15.37
N PRO A 49 15.48 -8.50 -15.77
CA PRO A 49 16.76 -9.02 -15.33
C PRO A 49 16.87 -8.86 -13.80
N LEU A 50 17.01 -10.00 -13.11
CA LEU A 50 17.38 -10.10 -11.71
C LEU A 50 18.69 -9.33 -11.49
N GLY A 51 18.65 -8.25 -10.71
CA GLY A 51 19.86 -7.57 -10.25
C GLY A 51 19.88 -6.07 -10.51
N GLN A 52 19.02 -5.32 -9.83
CA GLN A 52 19.36 -3.94 -9.51
C GLN A 52 18.75 -3.57 -8.15
N GLU A 53 19.47 -3.96 -7.11
CA GLU A 53 19.25 -3.55 -5.73
C GLU A 53 19.55 -2.05 -5.60
N ALA A 54 18.59 -1.21 -5.96
CA ALA A 54 18.59 0.16 -5.47
C ALA A 54 18.18 0.11 -3.99
N LEU A 55 19.20 0.07 -3.12
CA LEU A 55 19.10 0.33 -1.69
C LEU A 55 18.17 1.52 -1.46
N ALA A 56 17.03 1.28 -0.83
CA ALA A 56 16.09 2.32 -0.45
C ALA A 56 16.75 3.20 0.63
N THR A 57 17.15 4.41 0.27
CA THR A 57 17.47 5.46 1.23
C THR A 57 16.19 5.90 1.94
N GLU A 58 16.29 6.45 3.16
CA GLU A 58 15.13 6.96 3.92
C GLU A 58 14.34 8.08 3.19
N ASP A 59 14.95 8.73 2.18
CA ASP A 59 14.36 9.72 1.27
C ASP A 59 14.19 9.20 -0.18
N GLY A 60 14.29 7.89 -0.40
CA GLY A 60 14.19 7.28 -1.72
C GLY A 60 12.77 7.32 -2.31
N PRO A 61 12.62 7.17 -3.63
CA PRO A 61 11.31 6.99 -4.25
C PRO A 61 10.59 5.78 -3.66
N GLU A 62 9.26 5.84 -3.57
CA GLU A 62 8.45 4.74 -3.03
C GLU A 62 8.79 3.39 -3.70
N VAL A 63 8.75 2.31 -2.92
CA VAL A 63 8.87 0.96 -3.47
C VAL A 63 7.65 0.67 -4.34
N ALA A 64 7.91 0.27 -5.59
CA ALA A 64 6.88 0.24 -6.63
C ALA A 64 7.06 -0.93 -7.60
N GLY A 65 5.96 -1.29 -8.28
CA GLY A 65 5.96 -2.31 -9.32
C GLY A 65 6.35 -3.70 -8.84
N LEU A 66 7.08 -4.45 -9.66
CA LEU A 66 7.49 -5.82 -9.35
C LEU A 66 8.31 -5.92 -8.06
N ARG A 67 9.13 -4.91 -7.72
CA ARG A 67 9.87 -4.88 -6.45
C ARG A 67 8.95 -4.88 -5.23
N LEU A 68 7.80 -4.19 -5.32
CA LEU A 68 6.80 -4.22 -4.26
C LEU A 68 6.13 -5.59 -4.18
N MET A 69 5.85 -6.20 -5.34
CA MET A 69 5.27 -7.54 -5.46
C MET A 69 6.21 -8.64 -4.96
N ASP A 70 7.53 -8.45 -5.02
CA ASP A 70 8.51 -9.40 -4.47
C ASP A 70 8.59 -9.33 -2.93
N ILE A 71 8.14 -8.23 -2.32
CA ILE A 71 8.16 -8.03 -0.86
C ILE A 71 6.85 -8.51 -0.21
N LEU A 72 5.72 -8.31 -0.90
CA LEU A 72 4.41 -8.70 -0.41
C LEU A 72 4.05 -10.10 -0.92
N PRO A 73 3.44 -10.98 -0.11
CA PRO A 73 3.13 -12.34 -0.54
C PRO A 73 1.95 -12.40 -1.51
N ASP A 74 0.95 -11.54 -1.33
CA ASP A 74 -0.30 -11.56 -2.10
C ASP A 74 -1.04 -10.21 -2.07
N HIS A 75 -2.17 -10.17 -2.77
CA HIS A 75 -3.06 -9.01 -2.80
C HIS A 75 -3.77 -8.75 -1.46
N ASP A 76 -3.95 -9.76 -0.61
CA ASP A 76 -4.56 -9.60 0.72
C ASP A 76 -3.61 -8.74 1.60
N CYS A 77 -2.31 -9.04 1.61
CA CYS A 77 -1.34 -8.21 2.32
C CYS A 77 -1.24 -6.81 1.70
N LEU A 78 -1.25 -6.71 0.36
CA LEU A 78 -1.24 -5.41 -0.31
C LEU A 78 -2.46 -4.56 0.08
N HIS A 79 -3.66 -5.15 0.16
CA HIS A 79 -4.86 -4.48 0.60
C HIS A 79 -4.72 -3.95 2.03
N GLN A 80 -4.29 -4.79 2.97
CA GLN A 80 -4.09 -4.36 4.36
C GLN A 80 -3.07 -3.22 4.45
N PHE A 81 -1.97 -3.32 3.70
CA PHE A 81 -0.96 -2.28 3.67
C PHE A 81 -1.46 -0.97 3.05
N MET A 82 -2.28 -1.04 1.99
CA MET A 82 -2.97 0.11 1.42
C MET A 82 -3.91 0.79 2.44
N LEU A 83 -4.69 0.02 3.22
CA LEU A 83 -5.52 0.57 4.29
C LEU A 83 -4.68 1.25 5.37
N SER A 84 -3.60 0.61 5.79
CA SER A 84 -2.68 1.17 6.77
C SER A 84 -2.09 2.51 6.31
N ALA A 85 -1.76 2.64 5.03
CA ALA A 85 -1.31 3.90 4.43
C ALA A 85 -2.40 4.99 4.47
N ILE A 86 -3.67 4.63 4.27
CA ILE A 86 -4.79 5.57 4.41
C ILE A 86 -4.94 6.03 5.87
N PHE A 87 -4.87 5.11 6.83
CA PHE A 87 -4.92 5.47 8.25
C PHE A 87 -3.74 6.35 8.66
N LEU A 88 -2.55 6.10 8.12
CA LEU A 88 -1.39 6.98 8.31
C LEU A 88 -1.65 8.37 7.72
N HIS A 89 -2.22 8.46 6.52
CA HIS A 89 -2.61 9.74 5.92
C HIS A 89 -3.59 10.51 6.82
N TRP A 90 -4.63 9.85 7.34
CA TRP A 90 -5.54 10.50 8.29
C TRP A 90 -4.85 10.91 9.59
N ASN A 91 -3.96 10.08 10.14
CA ASN A 91 -3.19 10.43 11.33
C ASN A 91 -2.37 11.73 11.14
N LEU A 92 -1.85 11.96 9.94
CA LEU A 92 -1.05 13.13 9.61
C LEU A 92 -1.90 14.38 9.37
N TYR A 93 -2.99 14.26 8.62
CA TYR A 93 -3.71 15.42 8.06
C TYR A 93 -5.10 15.68 8.67
N ALA A 94 -5.70 14.71 9.35
CA ALA A 94 -6.98 14.94 10.01
C ALA A 94 -6.82 15.89 11.21
N PRO A 95 -7.88 16.64 11.59
CA PRO A 95 -7.87 17.54 12.73
C PRO A 95 -7.95 16.77 14.05
N LEU A 96 -6.95 15.92 14.31
CA LEU A 96 -6.82 15.14 15.53
C LEU A 96 -5.97 15.88 16.57
N PRO A 97 -6.37 15.86 17.85
CA PRO A 97 -5.53 16.33 18.94
C PRO A 97 -4.17 15.61 18.95
N PRO A 98 -3.08 16.28 19.36
CA PRO A 98 -1.75 15.66 19.39
C PRO A 98 -1.68 14.34 20.16
N GLN A 99 -2.49 14.18 21.22
CA GLN A 99 -2.52 12.97 22.05
C GLN A 99 -3.13 11.75 21.33
N ARG A 100 -3.86 11.97 20.23
CA ARG A 100 -4.46 10.91 19.42
C ARG A 100 -3.62 10.58 18.19
N ARG A 101 -2.50 11.26 17.98
CA ARG A 101 -1.61 10.99 16.86
C ARG A 101 -0.66 9.84 17.22
N ILE A 102 -0.55 8.88 16.31
CA ILE A 102 0.45 7.83 16.41
C ILE A 102 1.80 8.31 15.85
N THR A 103 2.88 7.88 16.49
CA THR A 103 4.26 8.12 16.01
C THR A 103 4.63 7.15 14.88
N LYS A 104 5.73 7.43 14.15
CA LYS A 104 6.28 6.49 13.14
C LYS A 104 6.52 5.11 13.76
N ALA A 105 7.11 5.04 14.95
CA ALA A 105 7.39 3.79 15.65
C ALA A 105 6.11 3.01 15.97
N GLN A 106 5.09 3.67 16.53
CA GLN A 106 3.79 3.04 16.82
C GLN A 106 3.09 2.55 15.56
N TRP A 107 3.18 3.31 14.45
CA TRP A 107 2.63 2.85 13.18
C TRP A 107 3.37 1.61 12.67
N LEU A 108 4.70 1.56 12.75
CA LEU A 108 5.47 0.37 12.39
C LEU A 108 5.05 -0.84 13.21
N ASP A 109 4.91 -0.69 14.53
CA ASP A 109 4.45 -1.75 15.44
C ASP A 109 3.05 -2.27 15.06
N LEU A 110 2.13 -1.38 14.66
CA LEU A 110 0.78 -1.76 14.21
C LEU A 110 0.78 -2.57 12.91
N ASN A 111 1.83 -2.48 12.10
CA ASN A 111 1.97 -3.18 10.84
C ASN A 111 2.82 -4.46 10.95
N VAL A 112 3.33 -4.78 12.15
CA VAL A 112 3.96 -6.08 12.40
C VAL A 112 2.93 -7.18 12.16
N GLY A 113 3.28 -8.16 11.32
CA GLY A 113 2.38 -9.26 10.99
C GLY A 113 1.28 -8.92 9.96
N ILE A 114 1.34 -7.76 9.29
CA ILE A 114 0.34 -7.38 8.27
C ILE A 114 0.23 -8.38 7.10
N CYS A 115 1.29 -9.14 6.85
CA CYS A 115 1.31 -10.22 5.86
C CYS A 115 1.14 -11.63 6.46
N GLU A 116 0.88 -11.77 7.76
CA GLU A 116 0.86 -13.06 8.46
C GLU A 116 -0.52 -13.72 8.57
N ALA A 117 -1.56 -13.22 7.89
CA ALA A 117 -2.92 -13.74 8.06
C ALA A 117 -3.43 -14.60 6.87
N LYS A 118 -3.29 -15.92 7.03
CA LYS A 118 -4.37 -16.93 7.07
C LYS A 118 -3.76 -18.31 7.40
N VAL A 119 -3.89 -18.76 8.65
CA VAL A 119 -3.82 -20.19 9.04
C VAL A 119 -5.24 -20.71 9.10
#